data_AF-A0AAV2CJV5-F1
#
_entry.id   AF-A0AAV2CJV5-F1
#
_cell.length_a   1.000
_cell.length_b   1.000
_cell.length_c   1.000
_cell.angle_alpha   90.00
_cell.angle_beta   90.00
_cell.angle_gamma   90.00
#
_symmetry.space_group_name_H-M   'P 1'
#
loop_
_entity.id
_entity.type
_entity.pdbx_description
1 polymer ?
#
loop_
_entity_poly.entity_id
_entity_poly.type
_entity_poly.pdbx_seq_one_letter_code
_entity_poly.pdbx_strand_id
1 'polypeptide(L)' 'MGATNIHCSTLPSSLQWMPIKEYVEQPYNKKHGQFQKVAEICRDRAAGAYVGFSAVPVSSASGKEVYLYCNNNKGSKL' A
#
# COMPACT_ATOMS: atom_id res chain seq x y z
N MET A 1 -17.91 17.54 11.16
CA MET A 1 -17.64 16.09 11.06
C MET A 1 -16.14 15.92 11.27
N GLY A 2 -15.74 15.57 12.50
CA GLY A 2 -14.34 15.56 12.92
C GLY A 2 -13.63 14.31 12.46
N ALA A 3 -12.47 14.48 11.83
CA ALA A 3 -11.53 13.39 11.63
C ALA A 3 -10.97 12.99 13.00
N THR A 4 -11.36 11.81 13.50
CA THR A 4 -10.77 11.21 14.69
C THR A 4 -9.34 10.81 14.37
N ASN A 5 -8.39 11.65 14.76
CA ASN A 5 -6.97 11.29 14.79
C ASN A 5 -6.79 10.19 15.83
N ILE A 6 -6.57 8.96 15.38
CA ILE A 6 -6.12 7.87 16.23
C ILE A 6 -4.73 8.26 16.75
N HIS A 7 -4.65 8.57 18.04
CA HIS A 7 -3.44 8.98 18.73
C HIS A 7 -2.49 7.77 18.86
N CYS A 8 -1.62 7.58 17.87
CA CYS A 8 -0.61 6.54 17.89
C CYS A 8 0.57 6.98 18.77
N SER A 9 0.61 6.52 20.02
CA SER A 9 1.61 6.89 21.04
C SER A 9 2.99 6.23 20.86
N THR A 10 3.37 5.81 19.65
CA THR A 10 4.69 5.18 19.41
C THR A 10 5.25 5.48 18.02
N LEU A 11 4.94 6.65 17.47
CA LEU A 11 5.64 7.17 16.30
C LEU A 11 6.77 8.10 16.77
N PRO A 12 7.99 8.04 16.18
CA PRO A 12 9.05 8.98 16.52
C PRO A 12 8.54 10.41 16.35
N SER A 13 9.04 11.35 17.15
CA SER A 13 8.59 12.76 17.20
C SER A 13 8.67 13.52 15.87
N SER A 14 9.28 12.92 14.85
CA SER A 14 9.40 13.43 13.48
C SER A 14 8.42 12.80 12.47
N LEU A 15 7.59 11.83 12.87
CA LEU A 15 6.63 11.22 11.95
C LEU A 15 5.29 11.97 12.02
N GLN A 16 4.98 12.64 10.91
CA GLN A 16 3.71 13.32 10.71
C GLN A 16 2.97 12.68 9.54
N TRP A 17 1.63 12.73 9.59
CA TRP A 17 0.81 12.42 8.42
C TRP A 17 1.13 13.44 7.32
N MET A 18 1.35 12.94 6.11
CA MET A 18 1.65 13.75 4.93
C MET A 18 0.63 13.45 3.83
N PRO A 19 -0.02 14.47 3.24
CA PRO A 19 -0.89 14.29 2.09
C PRO A 19 -0.17 13.57 0.95
N ILE A 20 -0.87 12.64 0.29
CA ILE A 20 -0.26 11.83 -0.79
C ILE A 20 0.29 12.69 -1.93
N LYS A 21 -0.36 13.83 -2.21
CA LYS A 21 0.11 14.81 -3.20
C LYS A 21 1.46 15.40 -2.81
N GLU A 22 1.65 15.73 -1.53
CA GLU A 22 2.92 16.28 -1.03
C GLU A 22 4.04 15.23 -1.06
N TYR A 23 3.72 13.97 -0.73
CA TYR A 23 4.68 12.85 -0.87
C TYR A 23 5.15 12.68 -2.32
N VAL A 24 4.24 12.66 -3.28
CA VAL A 24 4.56 12.47 -4.72
C VAL A 24 5.45 13.60 -5.24
N GLU A 25 5.23 14.84 -4.78
CA GLU A 25 5.99 16.02 -5.21
C GLU A 25 7.32 16.21 -4.47
N GLN A 26 7.72 15.32 -3.55
CA GLN A 26 9.02 15.40 -2.90
C GLN A 26 10.15 15.42 -3.93
N PRO A 27 11.15 16.33 -3.79
CA PRO A 27 12.24 16.46 -4.77
C PRO A 27 12.97 15.15 -5.07
N TYR A 28 13.12 14.28 -4.06
CA TYR A 28 13.74 12.97 -4.23
C TYR A 28 12.94 12.07 -5.18
N ASN A 29 11.62 11.98 -4.98
CA ASN A 29 10.73 11.20 -5.82
C ASN A 29 10.73 11.72 -7.26
N LYS A 30 10.79 13.05 -7.46
CA LYS A 30 10.85 13.68 -8.80
C LYS A 30 12.20 13.50 -9.49
N LYS A 31 13.30 13.44 -8.72
CA LYS A 31 14.67 13.33 -9.26
C LYS A 31 15.02 11.90 -9.68
N HIS A 32 14.46 10.90 -9.02
CA HIS A 32 14.85 9.50 -9.21
C HIS A 32 13.69 8.69 -9.80
N GLY A 33 13.79 8.35 -11.08
CA GLY A 33 12.66 7.74 -11.83
C GLY A 33 12.10 6.44 -11.25
N GLN A 34 12.90 5.66 -10.51
CA GLN A 34 12.39 4.48 -9.79
C GLN A 34 11.45 4.89 -8.64
N PHE A 35 11.84 5.90 -7.87
CA PHE A 35 11.04 6.43 -6.76
C PHE A 35 9.82 7.20 -7.26
N GLN A 36 9.92 7.87 -8.41
CA GLN A 36 8.77 8.48 -9.07
C GLN A 36 7.67 7.45 -9.34
N LYS A 37 8.03 6.31 -9.95
CA LYS A 37 7.08 5.23 -10.27
C LYS A 37 6.44 4.65 -9.00
N VAL A 38 7.22 4.44 -7.94
CA VAL A 38 6.70 3.97 -6.66
C VAL A 38 5.71 4.99 -6.07
N ALA A 39 6.04 6.28 -6.10
CA ALA A 39 5.16 7.33 -5.61
C ALA A 39 3.85 7.42 -6.40
N GLU A 40 3.90 7.24 -7.72
CA GLU A 40 2.71 7.17 -8.58
C GLU A 40 1.82 5.96 -8.23
N ILE A 41 2.39 4.77 -7.99
CA ILE A 41 1.63 3.60 -7.51
C ILE A 41 0.95 3.89 -6.17
N CYS A 42 1.64 4.56 -5.23
CA CYS A 42 1.07 4.94 -3.95
C CYS A 42 -0.10 5.93 -4.12
N ARG A 43 0.03 6.90 -5.03
CA ARG A 43 -1.06 7.83 -5.39
C ARG A 43 -2.27 7.09 -5.93
N ASP A 44 -2.04 6.20 -6.89
CA ASP A 44 -3.12 5.47 -7.56
C ASP A 44 -3.80 4.50 -6.58
N ARG A 45 -3.05 3.87 -5.66
CA ARG A 45 -3.61 3.07 -4.56
C ARG A 45 -4.45 3.91 -3.61
N ALA A 46 -3.99 5.09 -3.21
CA ALA A 46 -4.75 5.99 -2.35
C ALA A 46 -6.06 6.47 -3.01
N ALA A 47 -6.08 6.57 -4.35
CA ALA A 47 -7.27 6.87 -5.13
C ALA A 47 -8.17 5.65 -5.42
N GLY A 48 -7.78 4.44 -4.98
CA GLY A 48 -8.49 3.20 -5.31
C GLY A 48 -8.33 2.73 -6.75
N ALA A 49 -7.42 3.33 -7.52
CA ALA A 49 -7.14 3.02 -8.92
C ALA A 49 -6.05 1.92 -9.11
N TYR A 50 -5.45 1.44 -8.01
CA TYR A 50 -4.46 0.36 -8.04
C TYR A 50 -4.86 -0.76 -7.07
N VAL A 51 -5.10 -1.96 -7.61
CA VAL A 51 -5.61 -3.12 -6.84
C VAL A 51 -4.51 -4.03 -6.28
N GLY A 52 -3.30 -3.99 -6.85
CA GLY A 52 -2.15 -4.78 -6.39
C GLY A 52 -2.42 -6.29 -6.31
N PHE A 53 -1.62 -6.97 -5.48
CA PHE A 53 -1.86 -8.36 -5.07
C PHE A 53 -2.39 -8.40 -3.64
N SER A 54 -3.27 -9.35 -3.38
CA SER A 54 -3.83 -9.61 -2.05
C SER A 54 -3.39 -10.98 -1.56
N ALA A 55 -3.24 -11.12 -0.24
CA ALA A 55 -2.94 -12.39 0.39
C ALA A 55 -4.19 -13.29 0.36
N VAL A 56 -4.04 -14.51 -0.16
CA VAL A 56 -5.07 -15.55 -0.19
C VAL A 56 -4.57 -16.72 0.66
N PRO A 57 -5.23 -17.01 1.80
CA PRO A 57 -4.86 -18.16 2.62
C PRO A 57 -5.18 -19.46 1.88
N VAL A 58 -4.24 -20.40 1.86
CA VAL A 58 -4.40 -21.73 1.27
C VAL A 58 -3.74 -22.80 2.16
N SER A 59 -4.21 -24.04 2.07
CA SER A 59 -3.61 -25.18 2.76
C SER A 59 -2.64 -25.91 1.83
N SER A 60 -1.39 -26.10 2.27
CA SER A 60 -0.42 -26.94 1.57
C SER A 60 -0.76 -28.42 1.70
N ALA A 61 -0.11 -29.27 0.88
CA ALA A 61 -0.28 -30.73 0.95
C ALA A 61 0.08 -31.33 2.33
N SER A 62 0.88 -30.63 3.13
CA SER A 62 1.24 -31.03 4.50
C SER A 62 0.28 -30.49 5.57
N GLY A 63 -0.81 -29.83 5.18
CA GLY A 63 -1.77 -29.21 6.09
C GLY A 63 -1.33 -27.85 6.66
N LYS A 64 -0.16 -27.34 6.29
CA LYS A 64 0.30 -26.01 6.73
C LYS A 64 -0.47 -24.91 6.00
N GLU A 65 -0.93 -23.90 6.72
CA GLU A 65 -1.44 -22.65 6.16
C GLU A 65 -0.29 -21.87 5.50
N VAL A 66 -0.50 -21.44 4.26
CA VAL A 66 0.40 -20.56 3.51
C VAL A 66 -0.42 -19.48 2.83
N TYR A 67 0.22 -18.37 2.46
CA TYR A 67 -0.44 -17.24 1.80
C TYR A 67 0.08 -17.09 0.38
N LEU A 68 -0.81 -17.17 -0.60
CA LEU A 68 -0.51 -16.82 -1.99
C LEU A 68 -0.84 -15.35 -2.20
N TYR A 69 0.13 -14.60 -2.74
CA TYR A 69 -0.09 -13.21 -3.13
C TYR A 69 -0.42 -13.16 -4.61
N CYS A 70 -1.69 -12.95 -4.94
CA CYS A 70 -2.15 -12.92 -6.33
C CYS A 70 -3.18 -11.80 -6.52
N ASN A 71 -3.45 -11.49 -7.79
CA ASN A 71 -4.56 -10.63 -8.15
C ASN A 71 -5.86 -11.40 -7.95
N ASN A 72 -6.70 -10.96 -7.00
CA ASN A 72 -7.95 -11.61 -6.62
C ASN A 72 -9.17 -11.04 -7.35
N ASN A 73 -8.98 -10.27 -8.43
CA ASN A 73 -10.07 -9.95 -9.34
C ASN A 73 -10.74 -11.26 -9.76
N LYS A 74 -12.08 -11.32 -9.62
CA LYS A 74 -12.95 -12.51 -9.60
C LYS A 74 -13.00 -13.36 -10.89
N GLY A 75 -11.89 -13.51 -11.61
CA GLY A 75 -11.77 -14.22 -12.88
C GLY A 75 -10.62 -15.24 -12.95
N SER A 76 -9.65 -15.24 -12.05
CA SER A 76 -8.68 -16.34 -11.96
C SER A 76 -9.22 -17.41 -11.01
N LYS A 77 -9.91 -18.41 -11.57
CA LYS A 77 -10.10 -19.69 -10.88
C LYS A 77 -8.70 -20.26 -10.62
N LEU A 78 -8.27 -20.22 -9.37
CA LEU A 78 -7.31 -21.20 -8.85
C LEU A 78 -8.07 -22.50 -8.59
#